data_AF-F1YPR4-F1
#
_entry.id   AF-F1YPR4-F1
#
_cell.length_a   1.000
_cell.length_b   1.000
_cell.length_c   1.000
_cell.angle_alpha   90.00
_cell.angle_beta   90.00
_cell.angle_gamma   90.00
#
_symmetry.space_group_name_H-M   'P 1'
#
loop_
_entity.id
_entity.type
_entity.pdbx_description
1 polymer ?
#
loop_
_entity_poly.entity_id
_entity_poly.type
_entity_poly.pdbx_seq_one_letter_code
_entity_poly.pdbx_strand_id
1 'polypeptide(L)'
;MDHTDLGKELMRKIAYRRTTGVLAAVGAVVLAATACGAQGEASDASTAAMAGASESVAAVSKSATGGVDEVRVEGAGGVEITMRGPIAARYASATSSEKQTLGPPLTGDRNAGTRDNGVVYQQFTGGVITARNDDPGTPAYITTGKIREAWNVVRDAQGIPSTLGSNGSAGPLGPVTSDEVERGAVRTTTFEHGSVAYDTASGAVTVTVQGKVVPTE
;
A
#
# COMPACT_ATOMS: atom_id res chain seq x y z
N MET A 1 27.37 -50.29 29.70
CA MET A 1 26.44 -49.23 30.13
C MET A 1 26.02 -48.48 28.88
N ASP A 2 24.75 -48.69 28.50
CA ASP A 2 24.10 -48.09 27.32
C ASP A 2 23.91 -46.58 27.50
N HIS A 3 24.29 -45.78 26.51
CA HIS A 3 23.98 -44.35 26.43
C HIS A 3 22.90 -44.15 25.35
N THR A 4 21.69 -44.57 25.70
CA THR A 4 20.46 -44.12 25.05
C THR A 4 19.74 -43.24 26.07
N ASP A 5 19.02 -42.20 25.61
CA ASP A 5 18.10 -41.35 26.41
C ASP A 5 18.59 -39.94 26.79
N LEU A 6 18.90 -39.12 25.77
CA LEU A 6 18.83 -37.65 25.87
C LEU A 6 17.93 -37.06 24.76
N GLY A 7 16.89 -37.82 24.40
CA GLY A 7 15.81 -37.43 23.51
C GLY A 7 14.50 -37.27 24.27
N LYS A 8 14.46 -36.33 25.24
CA LYS A 8 13.24 -35.96 25.96
C LYS A 8 12.98 -34.47 25.84
N GLU A 9 12.24 -34.15 24.78
CA GLU A 9 10.92 -33.53 24.93
C GLU A 9 10.86 -32.22 25.75
N LEU A 10 11.14 -31.10 25.08
CA LEU A 10 10.71 -29.77 25.51
C LEU A 10 9.72 -29.18 24.48
N MET A 11 8.55 -29.82 24.39
CA MET A 11 7.35 -29.27 23.76
C MET A 11 6.78 -28.17 24.65
N ARG A 12 7.19 -26.91 24.42
CA ARG A 12 6.61 -25.75 25.12
C ARG A 12 5.26 -25.39 24.48
N LYS A 13 4.18 -26.02 24.97
CA LYS A 13 2.78 -25.64 24.69
C LYS A 13 2.52 -24.22 25.23
N ILE A 14 2.42 -23.25 24.34
CA ILE A 14 1.93 -21.90 24.67
C ILE A 14 0.40 -21.95 24.61
N ALA A 15 -0.23 -22.09 25.79
CA ALA A 15 -1.66 -21.94 25.94
C ALA A 15 -2.02 -20.44 25.94
N TYR A 16 -2.62 -19.97 24.85
CA TYR A 16 -3.15 -18.61 24.75
C TYR A 16 -4.49 -18.56 25.51
N ARG A 17 -4.55 -17.79 26.61
CA ARG A 17 -5.78 -17.58 27.38
C ARG A 17 -6.69 -16.61 26.60
N ARG A 18 -7.89 -17.07 26.23
CA ARG A 18 -8.97 -16.24 25.72
C ARG A 18 -9.64 -15.51 26.89
N THR A 19 -9.66 -14.19 26.86
CA THR A 19 -10.48 -13.35 27.74
C THR A 19 -11.75 -12.95 26.98
N THR A 20 -12.89 -13.41 27.48
CA THR A 20 -14.23 -12.99 27.07
C THR A 20 -14.75 -12.00 28.11
N GLY A 21 -15.36 -10.90 27.68
CA GLY A 21 -16.03 -9.96 28.57
C GLY A 21 -16.75 -8.86 27.80
N VAL A 22 -18.01 -9.10 27.48
CA VAL A 22 -19.01 -8.17 26.93
C VAL A 22 -19.39 -7.15 28.00
N LEU A 23 -19.64 -5.88 27.65
CA LEU A 23 -20.72 -5.09 28.24
C LEU A 23 -21.11 -3.92 27.32
N ALA A 24 -22.42 -3.74 27.21
CA ALA A 24 -23.14 -2.82 26.34
C ALA A 24 -23.13 -1.38 26.86
N ALA A 25 -23.25 -0.41 25.94
CA ALA A 25 -23.81 0.89 26.26
C ALA A 25 -24.62 1.41 25.06
N VAL A 26 -25.94 1.29 25.20
CA VAL A 26 -26.94 1.99 24.39
C VAL A 26 -26.93 3.46 24.82
N GLY A 27 -26.79 4.37 23.87
CA GLY A 27 -26.92 5.81 24.10
C GLY A 27 -27.68 6.44 22.94
N ALA A 28 -28.98 6.66 23.13
CA ALA A 28 -29.82 7.43 22.22
C ALA A 28 -29.47 8.92 22.34
N VAL A 29 -29.24 9.60 21.21
CA VAL A 29 -29.15 11.07 21.16
C VAL A 29 -30.29 11.59 20.31
N VAL A 30 -31.06 12.48 20.93
CA VAL A 30 -32.28 13.13 20.47
C VAL A 30 -31.96 14.11 19.32
N LEU A 31 -32.70 14.01 18.21
CA LEU A 31 -32.77 15.10 17.22
C LEU A 31 -33.67 16.21 17.77
N ALA A 32 -33.07 17.32 18.18
CA ALA A 32 -33.78 18.58 18.34
C ALA A 32 -33.69 19.36 17.02
N ALA A 33 -34.76 19.30 16.21
CA ALA A 33 -34.99 20.24 15.13
C ALA A 33 -35.81 21.40 15.70
N THR A 34 -35.21 22.59 15.79
CA THR A 34 -35.93 23.83 16.06
C THR A 34 -35.66 24.84 14.95
N ALA A 35 -36.76 25.35 14.42
CA ALA A 35 -36.87 26.26 13.29
C ALA A 35 -36.73 27.75 13.69
N CYS A 36 -36.78 28.61 12.66
CA CYS A 36 -36.91 30.09 12.65
C CYS A 36 -35.56 30.83 12.71
N GLY A 37 -35.24 31.87 11.92
CA GLY A 37 -35.97 32.66 10.93
C GLY A 37 -35.37 34.08 10.87
N ALA A 38 -35.05 34.55 9.65
CA ALA A 38 -34.88 35.93 9.15
C ALA A 38 -33.88 36.96 9.77
N GLN A 39 -32.92 37.35 8.90
CA GLN A 39 -32.42 38.69 8.55
C GLN A 39 -31.90 39.69 9.60
N GLY A 40 -30.58 39.95 9.50
CA GLY A 40 -29.89 41.17 9.90
C GLY A 40 -28.50 41.19 9.24
N GLU A 41 -28.20 42.20 8.43
CA GLU A 41 -26.90 42.43 7.81
C GLU A 41 -25.91 43.02 8.83
N ALA A 42 -24.69 42.45 8.92
CA ALA A 42 -23.40 43.14 8.92
C ALA A 42 -22.30 42.25 9.55
N SER A 43 -21.34 41.89 8.69
CA SER A 43 -19.92 41.60 8.93
C SER A 43 -19.47 40.51 9.92
N ASP A 44 -18.50 39.74 9.42
CA ASP A 44 -17.72 38.66 10.06
C ASP A 44 -18.43 37.33 10.30
N ALA A 45 -18.69 36.59 9.22
CA ALA A 45 -19.03 35.17 9.29
C ALA A 45 -17.74 34.33 9.25
N SER A 46 -17.28 34.02 10.46
CA SER A 46 -16.43 32.88 10.76
C SER A 46 -16.91 31.63 10.02
N THR A 47 -15.97 30.96 9.36
CA THR A 47 -16.10 29.65 8.75
C THR A 47 -16.85 28.70 9.68
N ALA A 48 -18.05 28.30 9.28
CA ALA A 48 -18.76 27.19 9.89
C ALA A 48 -17.87 25.95 9.76
N ALA A 49 -17.33 25.49 10.90
CA ALA A 49 -16.62 24.23 11.01
C ALA A 49 -17.62 23.09 10.74
N MET A 50 -17.71 22.69 9.48
CA MET A 50 -18.11 21.34 9.14
C MET A 50 -17.03 20.43 9.71
N ALA A 51 -17.38 19.60 10.69
CA ALA A 51 -16.60 18.42 11.05
C ALA A 51 -16.65 17.44 9.86
N GLY A 52 -15.88 17.75 8.82
CA GLY A 52 -15.57 16.87 7.72
C GLY A 52 -14.34 16.05 8.09
N ALA A 53 -14.33 14.79 7.67
CA ALA A 53 -13.13 13.97 7.69
C ALA A 53 -11.91 14.79 7.23
N SER A 54 -10.78 14.69 7.94
CA SER A 54 -9.51 15.26 7.48
C SER A 54 -9.14 14.63 6.14
N GLU A 55 -9.64 15.19 5.04
CA GLU A 55 -9.00 15.07 3.76
C GLU A 55 -7.71 15.87 3.86
N SER A 56 -6.60 15.16 4.03
CA SER A 56 -5.27 15.71 3.87
C SER A 56 -5.18 16.27 2.44
N VAL A 57 -5.31 17.59 2.31
CA VAL A 57 -5.23 18.29 1.04
C VAL A 57 -3.78 18.22 0.55
N ALA A 58 -3.53 17.36 -0.44
CA ALA A 58 -2.25 17.27 -1.11
C ALA A 58 -1.98 18.57 -1.89
N ALA A 59 -0.82 19.21 -1.68
CA ALA A 59 -0.40 20.33 -2.51
C ALA A 59 0.34 19.79 -3.75
N VAL A 60 -0.14 20.12 -4.95
CA VAL A 60 0.39 19.61 -6.22
C VAL A 60 1.07 20.75 -6.98
N SER A 61 2.31 20.54 -7.40
CA SER A 61 3.04 21.49 -8.27
C SER A 61 3.20 20.92 -9.67
N LYS A 62 2.98 21.77 -10.68
CA LYS A 62 3.11 21.40 -12.10
C LYS A 62 4.39 21.95 -12.73
N SER A 63 4.91 21.18 -13.67
CA SER A 63 6.04 21.50 -14.53
C SER A 63 5.68 22.53 -15.61
N ALA A 64 6.70 23.16 -16.19
CA ALA A 64 6.55 24.04 -17.34
C ALA A 64 5.96 23.33 -18.58
N THR A 65 6.10 22.01 -18.65
CA THR A 65 5.54 21.13 -19.69
C THR A 65 4.15 20.58 -19.35
N GLY A 66 3.54 21.02 -18.24
CA GLY A 66 2.19 20.64 -17.81
C GLY A 66 2.08 19.34 -17.00
N GLY A 67 3.19 18.60 -16.83
CA GLY A 67 3.26 17.42 -15.96
C GLY A 67 3.21 17.76 -14.47
N VAL A 68 2.95 16.78 -13.60
CA VAL A 68 3.07 16.94 -12.14
C VAL A 68 4.49 16.56 -11.74
N ASP A 69 5.23 17.52 -11.18
CA ASP A 69 6.62 17.31 -10.76
C ASP A 69 6.74 16.96 -9.29
N GLU A 70 5.85 17.51 -8.48
CA GLU A 70 5.94 17.44 -7.04
C GLU A 70 4.55 17.36 -6.41
N VAL A 71 4.42 16.50 -5.41
CA VAL A 71 3.25 16.41 -4.55
C VAL A 71 3.70 16.42 -3.09
N ARG A 72 3.19 17.36 -2.30
CA ARG A 72 3.37 17.40 -0.85
C ARG A 72 2.14 16.85 -0.16
N VAL A 73 2.36 15.91 0.76
CA VAL A 73 1.31 15.25 1.53
C VAL A 73 1.78 14.96 2.94
N GLU A 74 0.84 14.94 3.87
CA GLU A 74 1.07 14.41 5.20
C GLU A 74 1.32 12.88 5.13
N GLY A 75 2.49 12.46 5.60
CA GLY A 75 2.88 11.06 5.73
C GLY A 75 2.48 10.46 7.07
N ALA A 76 2.83 9.18 7.24
CA ALA A 76 2.58 8.45 8.47
C ALA A 76 3.22 9.18 9.67
N GLY A 77 2.43 9.41 10.72
CA GLY A 77 2.87 10.16 11.90
C GLY A 77 2.78 11.68 11.79
N GLY A 78 2.09 12.21 10.77
CA GLY A 78 1.83 13.66 10.64
C GLY A 78 2.98 14.46 10.03
N VAL A 79 4.00 13.79 9.48
CA VAL A 79 5.18 14.44 8.90
C VAL A 79 4.93 14.67 7.42
N GLU A 80 5.03 15.93 6.97
CA GLU A 80 4.95 16.24 5.55
C GLU A 80 6.09 15.57 4.77
N ILE A 81 5.76 14.94 3.65
CA ILE A 81 6.72 14.43 2.68
C ILE A 81 6.50 15.05 1.31
N THR A 82 7.56 15.03 0.50
CA THR A 82 7.54 15.51 -0.87
C THR A 82 7.82 14.36 -1.82
N MET A 83 6.83 13.95 -2.61
CA MET A 83 6.98 13.02 -3.72
C MET A 83 7.41 13.78 -4.98
N ARG A 84 8.24 13.16 -5.83
CA ARG A 84 8.76 13.77 -7.06
C ARG A 84 8.60 12.87 -8.28
N GLY A 85 8.66 13.48 -9.46
CA GLY A 85 8.78 12.79 -10.75
C GLY A 85 7.63 11.81 -11.01
N PRO A 86 7.91 10.61 -11.58
CA PRO A 86 6.91 9.58 -11.86
C PRO A 86 6.02 9.21 -10.67
N ILE A 87 6.59 9.19 -9.46
CA ILE A 87 5.85 8.87 -8.24
C ILE A 87 4.82 9.95 -7.93
N ALA A 88 5.23 11.23 -8.00
CA ALA A 88 4.33 12.37 -7.81
C ALA A 88 3.21 12.38 -8.84
N ALA A 89 3.54 12.16 -10.11
CA ALA A 89 2.57 12.10 -11.20
C ALA A 89 1.54 11.00 -10.97
N ARG A 90 1.97 9.77 -10.63
CA ARG A 90 1.06 8.65 -10.38
C ARG A 90 0.22 8.82 -9.13
N TYR A 91 0.77 9.37 -8.06
CA TYR A 91 0.00 9.66 -6.86
C TYR A 91 -1.03 10.76 -7.12
N ALA A 92 -0.68 11.82 -7.86
CA ALA A 92 -1.61 12.89 -8.21
C ALA A 92 -2.78 12.37 -9.05
N SER A 93 -2.51 11.48 -10.01
CA SER A 93 -3.54 10.89 -10.88
C SER A 93 -4.30 9.73 -10.24
N ALA A 94 -3.89 9.24 -9.07
CA ALA A 94 -4.54 8.13 -8.41
C ALA A 94 -5.96 8.49 -7.98
N THR A 95 -6.88 7.52 -8.14
CA THR A 95 -8.27 7.66 -7.68
C THR A 95 -8.33 7.74 -6.15
N SER A 96 -9.44 8.24 -5.61
CA SER A 96 -9.65 8.28 -4.15
C SER A 96 -9.58 6.89 -3.53
N SER A 97 -10.11 5.86 -4.21
CA SER A 97 -10.07 4.47 -3.74
C SER A 97 -8.64 3.91 -3.72
N GLU A 98 -7.83 4.24 -4.72
CA GLU A 98 -6.42 3.84 -4.75
C GLU A 98 -5.63 4.50 -3.63
N LYS A 99 -5.82 5.81 -3.41
CA LYS A 99 -5.18 6.56 -2.31
C LYS A 99 -5.60 6.01 -0.94
N GLN A 100 -6.88 5.67 -0.77
CA GLN A 100 -7.38 5.06 0.46
C GLN A 100 -6.75 3.68 0.70
N THR A 101 -6.59 2.88 -0.36
CA THR A 101 -5.96 1.55 -0.28
C THR A 101 -4.46 1.65 0.01
N LEU A 102 -3.76 2.61 -0.58
CA LEU A 102 -2.37 2.92 -0.25
C LEU A 102 -2.23 3.38 1.20
N GLY A 103 -3.14 4.23 1.66
CA GLY A 103 -3.04 4.93 2.94
C GLY A 103 -1.93 5.99 2.94
N PRO A 104 -1.51 6.49 4.12
CA PRO A 104 -0.45 7.51 4.19
C PRO A 104 0.90 6.95 3.70
N PRO A 105 1.70 7.79 3.02
CA PRO A 105 3.06 7.40 2.66
C PRO A 105 3.91 7.23 3.92
N LEU A 106 4.80 6.23 3.90
CA LEU A 106 5.75 6.00 4.97
C LEU A 106 6.91 6.99 4.89
N THR A 107 7.38 7.45 6.04
CA THR A 107 8.40 8.48 6.19
C THR A 107 9.80 7.87 6.42
N GLY A 108 10.85 8.65 6.16
CA GLY A 108 12.25 8.25 6.38
C GLY A 108 12.90 7.54 5.19
N ASP A 109 14.23 7.58 5.15
CA ASP A 109 15.05 7.31 3.94
C ASP A 109 14.93 5.89 3.37
N ARG A 110 14.43 4.93 4.14
CA ARG A 110 14.22 3.54 3.66
C ARG A 110 12.88 3.35 2.97
N ASN A 111 12.00 4.34 3.04
CA ASN A 111 10.63 4.25 2.53
C ASN A 111 10.45 4.95 1.19
N ALA A 112 11.45 5.67 0.70
CA ALA A 112 11.45 6.25 -0.63
C ALA A 112 12.87 6.32 -1.17
N GLY A 113 13.03 6.26 -2.49
CA GLY A 113 14.33 6.46 -3.12
C GLY A 113 14.48 5.65 -4.40
N THR A 114 15.74 5.49 -4.80
CA THR A 114 16.15 4.77 -6.01
C THR A 114 16.91 3.51 -5.60
N ARG A 115 16.59 2.38 -6.23
CA ARG A 115 17.30 1.11 -6.06
C ARG A 115 18.47 1.02 -7.04
N ASP A 116 19.40 0.11 -6.79
CA ASP A 116 20.57 -0.13 -7.65
C ASP A 116 20.20 -0.46 -9.11
N ASN A 117 19.01 -1.04 -9.33
CA ASN A 117 18.48 -1.35 -10.66
C ASN A 117 17.74 -0.16 -11.32
N GLY A 118 17.83 1.04 -10.76
CA GLY A 118 17.21 2.27 -11.27
C GLY A 118 15.76 2.49 -10.81
N VAL A 119 15.08 1.48 -10.26
CA VAL A 119 13.67 1.62 -9.85
C VAL A 119 13.55 2.65 -8.73
N VAL A 120 12.70 3.65 -8.96
CA VAL A 120 12.28 4.59 -7.94
C VAL A 120 11.00 4.14 -7.26
N TYR A 121 10.88 4.41 -5.96
CA TYR A 121 9.75 3.96 -5.17
C TYR A 121 9.38 4.93 -4.05
N GLN A 122 8.10 4.88 -3.66
CA GLN A 122 7.58 5.41 -2.41
C GLN A 122 6.69 4.35 -1.77
N GLN A 123 7.02 3.97 -0.53
CA GLN A 123 6.25 3.04 0.29
C GLN A 123 5.07 3.77 0.93
N PHE A 124 3.95 3.08 1.04
CA PHE A 124 2.75 3.50 1.75
C PHE A 124 2.36 2.41 2.74
N THR A 125 1.52 2.73 3.73
CA THR A 125 1.08 1.74 4.73
C THR A 125 0.45 0.48 4.12
N GLY A 126 -0.28 0.63 3.02
CA GLY A 126 -0.99 -0.46 2.33
C GLY A 126 -0.33 -0.91 1.03
N GLY A 127 0.77 -0.28 0.60
CA GLY A 127 1.30 -0.52 -0.74
C GLY A 127 2.60 0.18 -1.09
N VAL A 128 2.83 0.32 -2.37
CA VAL A 128 3.95 1.09 -2.95
C VAL A 128 3.52 1.68 -4.28
N ILE A 129 4.11 2.82 -4.62
CA ILE A 129 4.18 3.29 -6.00
C ILE A 129 5.62 3.07 -6.47
N THR A 130 5.80 2.44 -7.63
CA THR A 130 7.13 2.25 -8.24
C THR A 130 7.15 2.68 -9.69
N ALA A 131 8.28 3.21 -10.14
CA ALA A 131 8.55 3.51 -11.54
C ALA A 131 9.90 2.92 -11.95
N ARG A 132 10.07 2.58 -13.22
CA ARG A 132 11.29 1.92 -13.68
C ARG A 132 12.56 2.77 -13.50
N ASN A 133 12.41 4.10 -13.57
CA ASN A 133 13.43 5.11 -13.29
C ASN A 133 12.75 6.44 -12.95
N ASP A 134 13.54 7.49 -12.68
CA ASP A 134 13.07 8.84 -12.37
C ASP A 134 12.90 9.75 -13.59
N ASP A 135 13.09 9.24 -14.81
CA ASP A 135 12.95 10.04 -16.03
C ASP A 135 11.53 10.63 -16.13
N PRO A 136 11.39 11.91 -16.49
CA PRO A 136 10.08 12.52 -16.71
C PRO A 136 9.26 11.75 -17.74
N GLY A 137 8.02 11.41 -17.37
CA GLY A 137 7.10 10.67 -18.25
C GLY A 137 7.21 9.14 -18.14
N THR A 138 8.17 8.60 -17.39
CA THR A 138 8.19 7.17 -17.08
C THR A 138 6.92 6.79 -16.32
N PRO A 139 6.18 5.75 -16.75
CA PRO A 139 5.02 5.27 -16.02
C PRO A 139 5.41 4.74 -14.62
N ALA A 140 4.58 5.07 -13.63
CA ALA A 140 4.66 4.48 -12.31
C ALA A 140 3.36 3.75 -11.98
N TYR A 141 3.46 2.71 -11.15
CA TYR A 141 2.38 1.76 -10.90
C TYR A 141 2.19 1.52 -9.40
N ILE A 142 0.94 1.30 -9.01
CA ILE A 142 0.54 0.94 -7.65
C ILE A 142 0.59 -0.58 -7.50
N THR A 143 1.15 -1.06 -6.38
CA THR A 143 1.08 -2.47 -6.00
C THR A 143 0.73 -2.61 -4.52
N THR A 144 -0.32 -3.36 -4.22
CA THR A 144 -0.96 -3.45 -2.89
C THR A 144 -1.31 -4.90 -2.53
N GLY A 145 -1.69 -5.12 -1.28
CA GLY A 145 -2.34 -6.36 -0.82
C GLY A 145 -1.60 -7.66 -1.14
N LYS A 146 -2.36 -8.71 -1.46
CA LYS A 146 -1.82 -10.07 -1.70
C LYS A 146 -0.84 -10.15 -2.87
N ILE A 147 -1.02 -9.32 -3.89
CA ILE A 147 -0.07 -9.21 -5.01
C ILE A 147 1.27 -8.69 -4.51
N ARG A 148 1.26 -7.61 -3.71
CA ARG A 148 2.48 -7.04 -3.11
C ARG A 148 3.16 -8.03 -2.16
N GLU A 149 2.39 -8.73 -1.34
CA GLU A 149 2.92 -9.77 -0.44
C GLU A 149 3.70 -10.82 -1.26
N ALA A 150 3.10 -11.34 -2.34
CA ALA A 150 3.73 -12.34 -3.20
C ALA A 150 4.97 -11.83 -3.95
N TRP A 151 4.95 -10.55 -4.39
CA TRP A 151 6.11 -9.90 -5.01
C TRP A 151 7.27 -9.69 -4.04
N ASN A 152 6.99 -9.53 -2.75
CA ASN A 152 7.98 -9.37 -1.68
C ASN A 152 8.52 -10.70 -1.13
N VAL A 153 8.03 -11.86 -1.59
CA VAL A 153 8.62 -13.16 -1.25
C VAL A 153 10.02 -13.23 -1.84
N VAL A 154 11.00 -13.61 -1.00
CA VAL A 154 12.39 -13.81 -1.41
C VAL A 154 12.47 -15.09 -2.24
N ARG A 155 13.00 -14.97 -3.46
CA ARG A 155 13.03 -16.06 -4.45
C ARG A 155 14.40 -16.16 -5.09
N ASP A 156 14.78 -17.38 -5.47
CA ASP A 156 15.94 -17.60 -6.33
C ASP A 156 15.66 -17.13 -7.77
N ALA A 157 16.64 -17.26 -8.65
CA ALA A 157 16.54 -16.83 -10.05
C ALA A 157 15.45 -17.58 -10.84
N GLN A 158 15.02 -18.74 -10.37
CA GLN A 158 13.97 -19.58 -10.97
C GLN A 158 12.58 -19.23 -10.42
N GLY A 159 12.48 -18.29 -9.48
CA GLY A 159 11.23 -17.89 -8.86
C GLY A 159 10.80 -18.76 -7.69
N ILE A 160 11.64 -19.69 -7.23
CA ILE A 160 11.33 -20.57 -6.11
C ILE A 160 11.64 -19.84 -4.79
N PRO A 161 10.73 -19.85 -3.79
CA PRO A 161 11.00 -19.28 -2.48
C PRO A 161 12.32 -19.77 -1.88
N SER A 162 13.14 -18.83 -1.41
CA SER A 162 14.49 -19.09 -0.94
C SER A 162 14.95 -18.05 0.08
N THR A 163 15.76 -18.44 1.05
CA THR A 163 16.31 -17.52 2.06
C THR A 163 17.52 -16.71 1.55
N LEU A 164 18.12 -17.11 0.43
CA LEU A 164 19.32 -16.48 -0.14
C LEU A 164 19.04 -15.71 -1.44
N GLY A 165 17.76 -15.59 -1.80
CA GLY A 165 17.33 -14.94 -3.03
C GLY A 165 17.18 -13.43 -2.94
N SER A 166 16.40 -12.88 -3.87
CA SER A 166 15.98 -11.48 -3.89
C SER A 166 14.47 -11.36 -4.04
N ASN A 167 13.93 -10.18 -3.76
CA ASN A 167 12.49 -9.90 -3.85
C ASN A 167 12.22 -8.53 -4.48
N GLY A 168 10.93 -8.23 -4.66
CA GLY A 168 10.50 -6.97 -5.25
C GLY A 168 11.10 -6.76 -6.62
N SER A 169 11.50 -5.51 -6.92
CA SER A 169 12.04 -5.15 -8.22
C SER A 169 13.42 -5.75 -8.53
N ALA A 170 14.17 -6.15 -7.49
CA ALA A 170 15.44 -6.85 -7.64
C ALA A 170 15.26 -8.38 -7.69
N GLY A 171 14.04 -8.85 -7.46
CA GLY A 171 13.64 -10.25 -7.51
C GLY A 171 13.45 -10.77 -8.93
N PRO A 172 13.18 -12.08 -9.08
CA PRO A 172 13.00 -12.73 -10.37
C PRO A 172 11.73 -12.29 -11.13
N LEU A 173 10.78 -11.63 -10.47
CA LEU A 173 9.64 -10.98 -11.14
C LEU A 173 10.05 -9.64 -11.79
N GLY A 174 11.01 -8.93 -11.20
CA GLY A 174 11.46 -7.63 -11.66
C GLY A 174 10.51 -6.46 -11.30
N PRO A 175 10.76 -5.28 -11.87
CA PRO A 175 9.92 -4.09 -11.74
C PRO A 175 8.49 -4.31 -12.21
N VAL A 176 7.54 -3.59 -11.60
CA VAL A 176 6.13 -3.58 -11.98
C VAL A 176 5.95 -2.90 -13.34
N THR A 177 5.07 -3.43 -14.19
CA THR A 177 4.79 -2.91 -15.54
C THR A 177 3.32 -2.60 -15.79
N SER A 178 2.45 -2.86 -14.82
CA SER A 178 1.03 -2.47 -14.88
C SER A 178 0.49 -2.13 -13.49
N ASP A 179 -0.59 -1.36 -13.45
CA ASP A 179 -1.49 -1.38 -12.30
C ASP A 179 -2.23 -2.73 -12.22
N GLU A 180 -2.93 -2.95 -11.11
CA GLU A 180 -3.82 -4.11 -10.95
C GLU A 180 -4.97 -4.05 -11.96
N VAL A 181 -5.14 -5.12 -12.74
CA VAL A 181 -6.26 -5.29 -13.67
C VAL A 181 -7.23 -6.30 -13.07
N GLU A 182 -8.50 -5.90 -12.93
CA GLU A 182 -9.56 -6.76 -12.44
C GLU A 182 -10.31 -7.44 -13.60
N ARG A 183 -10.52 -8.77 -13.49
CA ARG A 183 -11.39 -9.55 -14.36
C ARG A 183 -12.23 -10.51 -13.51
N GLY A 184 -13.46 -10.11 -13.21
CA GLY A 184 -14.29 -10.84 -12.25
C GLY A 184 -13.64 -10.82 -10.86
N ALA A 185 -13.48 -12.00 -10.25
CA ALA A 185 -12.80 -12.15 -8.96
C ALA A 185 -11.27 -12.14 -9.05
N VAL A 186 -10.69 -12.16 -10.26
CA VAL A 186 -9.24 -12.26 -10.43
C VAL A 186 -8.64 -10.87 -10.66
N ARG A 187 -7.69 -10.52 -9.80
CA ARG A 187 -6.83 -9.34 -9.88
C ARG A 187 -5.48 -9.76 -10.41
N THR A 188 -4.90 -9.02 -11.35
CA THR A 188 -3.60 -9.36 -11.93
C THR A 188 -2.73 -8.13 -12.10
N THR A 189 -1.47 -8.25 -11.69
CA THR A 189 -0.42 -7.26 -11.96
C THR A 189 0.69 -7.91 -12.77
N THR A 190 1.19 -7.22 -13.79
CA THR A 190 2.34 -7.67 -14.58
C THR A 190 3.62 -7.01 -14.09
N PHE A 191 4.70 -7.78 -14.21
CA PHE A 191 6.06 -7.39 -13.89
C PHE A 191 6.93 -7.67 -15.12
N GLU A 192 8.15 -7.15 -15.13
CA GLU A 192 9.06 -7.29 -16.27
C GLU A 192 9.28 -8.75 -16.70
N HIS A 193 9.29 -9.68 -15.74
CA HIS A 193 9.61 -11.07 -15.97
C HIS A 193 8.48 -12.01 -15.52
N GLY A 194 7.25 -11.50 -15.37
CA GLY A 194 6.17 -12.34 -14.88
C GLY A 194 4.88 -11.62 -14.54
N SER A 195 4.04 -12.31 -13.78
CA SER A 195 2.77 -11.79 -13.29
C SER A 195 2.41 -12.42 -11.96
N VAL A 196 1.62 -11.69 -11.18
CA VAL A 196 0.96 -12.24 -9.99
C VAL A 196 -0.53 -12.05 -10.18
N ALA A 197 -1.29 -13.12 -9.99
CA ALA A 197 -2.74 -13.12 -9.97
C ALA A 197 -3.24 -13.46 -8.57
N TYR A 198 -4.27 -12.75 -8.11
CA TYR A 198 -4.96 -12.97 -6.86
C TYR A 198 -6.46 -13.16 -7.12
N ASP A 199 -7.00 -14.31 -6.75
CA ASP A 199 -8.43 -14.58 -6.80
C ASP A 199 -9.06 -14.19 -5.46
N THR A 200 -9.88 -13.14 -5.47
CA THR A 200 -10.54 -12.61 -4.27
C THR A 200 -11.62 -13.54 -3.72
N ALA A 201 -12.17 -14.45 -4.54
CA ALA A 201 -13.23 -15.37 -4.12
C ALA A 201 -12.66 -16.59 -3.38
N SER A 202 -11.55 -17.15 -3.88
CA SER A 202 -10.88 -18.31 -3.27
C SER A 202 -9.75 -17.94 -2.32
N GLY A 203 -9.22 -16.73 -2.40
CA GLY A 203 -8.01 -16.31 -1.70
C GLY A 203 -6.71 -16.80 -2.38
N ALA A 204 -6.80 -17.49 -3.51
CA ALA A 204 -5.65 -18.10 -4.17
C ALA A 204 -4.73 -17.07 -4.82
N VAL A 205 -3.42 -17.27 -4.68
CA VAL A 205 -2.39 -16.47 -5.35
C VAL A 205 -1.68 -17.38 -6.36
N THR A 206 -1.52 -16.90 -7.60
CA THR A 206 -0.72 -17.55 -8.62
C THR A 206 0.43 -16.64 -9.02
N VAL A 207 1.66 -17.11 -8.85
CA VAL A 207 2.87 -16.39 -9.26
C VAL A 207 3.42 -17.05 -10.51
N THR A 208 3.65 -16.26 -11.55
CA THR A 208 4.29 -16.70 -12.78
C THR A 208 5.60 -15.96 -12.97
N VAL A 209 6.70 -16.70 -13.11
CA VAL A 209 8.04 -16.17 -13.38
C VAL A 209 8.52 -16.77 -14.71
N GLN A 210 8.92 -15.93 -15.65
CA GLN A 210 9.39 -16.32 -16.98
C GLN A 210 8.43 -17.32 -17.69
N GLY A 211 7.13 -17.06 -17.57
CA GLY A 211 6.07 -17.89 -18.15
C GLY A 211 5.78 -19.22 -17.43
N LYS A 212 6.39 -19.47 -16.25
CA LYS A 212 6.16 -20.68 -15.45
C LYS A 212 5.50 -20.35 -14.12
N VAL A 213 4.47 -21.11 -13.76
CA VAL A 213 3.88 -21.02 -12.41
C VAL A 213 4.87 -21.56 -11.39
N VAL A 214 5.11 -20.80 -10.33
CA VAL A 214 6.06 -21.12 -9.25
C VAL A 214 5.34 -21.18 -7.89
N PRO A 215 5.91 -21.87 -6.87
CA PRO A 215 5.34 -21.89 -5.53
C PRO A 215 5.20 -20.48 -4.95
N THR A 216 4.15 -20.22 -4.17
CA THR A 216 3.88 -18.87 -3.66
C THR A 216 4.65 -18.54 -2.39
N GLU A 217 5.06 -19.53 -1.61
CA GLU A 217 5.69 -19.43 -0.29
C GLU A 217 6.61 -20.63 0.00
#